data_AF-W5M0U0-F1
#
_entry.id   AF-W5M0U0-F1
#
_cell.length_a   1.000
_cell.length_b   1.000
_cell.length_c   1.000
_cell.angle_alpha   90.00
_cell.angle_beta   90.00
_cell.angle_gamma   90.00
#
_symmetry.space_group_name_H-M   'P 1'
#
loop_
_entity.id
_entity.type
_entity.pdbx_description
1 polymer ?
#
loop_
_entity_poly.entity_id
_entity_poly.type
_entity_poly.pdbx_seq_one_letter_code
_entity_poly.pdbx_strand_id
1 'polypeptide(L)'
;FPQVFFFASCLHLFNTQDTACKSATVADIVFVVDESTSIGTQNVQLVQSFVSKIIEGLDVGLNKVRTGVVMYSDAPRAEVYLNSFREKAEVLRYIKTLPYRGGGTNTGAALDFARQNMFVQGRGSR
;
A
#
# COMPACT_ATOMS: atom_id res chain seq x y z
N PHE A 1 -16.49 1.92 -9.15
CA PHE A 1 -15.18 2.56 -8.92
C PHE A 1 -14.33 1.61 -8.10
N PRO A 2 -13.06 1.35 -8.47
CA PRO A 2 -12.18 0.48 -7.69
C PRO A 2 -11.89 1.05 -6.30
N GLN A 3 -11.84 0.18 -5.29
CA GLN A 3 -11.59 0.57 -3.90
C GLN A 3 -10.11 0.39 -3.54
N VAL A 4 -9.48 1.48 -3.10
CA VAL A 4 -8.12 1.50 -2.57
C VAL A 4 -8.15 2.16 -1.20
N PHE A 5 -7.73 1.42 -0.18
CA PHE A 5 -7.59 1.94 1.19
C PHE A 5 -6.13 2.21 1.52
N PHE A 6 -5.91 3.24 2.34
CA PHE A 6 -4.59 3.64 2.80
C PHE A 6 -4.49 3.41 4.31
N PHE A 7 -3.51 2.62 4.71
CA PHE A 7 -3.10 2.55 6.11
C PHE A 7 -1.74 3.20 6.24
N ALA A 8 -1.67 4.25 7.04
CA ALA A 8 -0.42 4.90 7.38
C ALA A 8 -0.18 4.70 8.88
N SER A 9 0.94 4.08 9.25
CA SER A 9 1.45 4.21 10.61
C SER A 9 2.44 5.37 10.62
N CYS A 10 2.07 6.43 11.32
CA CYS A 10 2.93 7.58 11.56
C CYS A 10 3.28 7.58 13.05
N LEU A 11 4.54 7.29 13.40
CA LEU A 11 4.98 7.49 14.78
C LEU A 11 5.01 8.99 15.07
N HIS A 12 4.35 9.37 16.15
CA HIS A 12 4.33 10.74 16.66
C HIS A 12 5.75 11.20 16.99
N LEU A 13 6.30 12.07 16.16
CA LEU A 13 7.32 13.02 16.59
C LEU A 13 6.87 14.42 16.19
N PHE A 14 6.52 15.17 17.23
CA PHE A 14 6.34 16.62 17.36
C PHE A 14 4.92 17.20 17.34
N ASN A 15 4.70 17.91 18.45
CA ASN A 15 3.57 18.75 18.83
C ASN A 15 3.52 20.02 17.95
N THR A 16 2.33 20.60 17.86
CA THR A 16 1.93 21.89 17.26
C THR A 16 1.62 21.93 15.75
N GLN A 17 0.48 22.57 15.48
CA GLN A 17 -0.23 22.69 14.20
C GLN A 17 0.54 23.49 13.14
N ASP A 18 0.14 23.25 11.90
CA ASP A 18 0.24 24.12 10.70
C ASP A 18 1.39 24.00 9.68
N THR A 19 2.41 23.13 9.83
CA THR A 19 3.27 22.78 8.66
C THR A 19 3.90 21.37 8.74
N ALA A 20 3.31 20.45 9.51
CA ALA A 20 3.87 19.11 9.72
C ALA A 20 3.59 18.12 8.58
N CYS A 21 2.48 18.25 7.85
CA CYS A 21 2.08 17.28 6.82
C CYS A 21 2.87 17.38 5.50
N LYS A 22 3.73 18.38 5.33
CA LYS A 22 4.65 18.48 4.17
C LYS A 22 6.01 17.81 4.41
N SER A 23 6.32 17.40 5.64
CA SER A 23 7.66 16.93 6.03
C SER A 23 7.63 15.67 6.90
N ALA A 24 6.61 14.82 6.75
CA ALA A 24 6.71 13.44 7.21
C ALA A 24 7.70 12.70 6.28
N THR A 25 8.99 12.84 6.56
CA THR A 25 10.08 12.21 5.78
C THR A 25 10.13 10.70 6.00
N VAL A 26 9.48 10.20 7.04
CA VAL A 26 9.43 8.80 7.45
C VAL A 26 7.98 8.42 7.74
N ALA A 27 7.46 7.46 6.99
CA ALA A 27 6.14 6.88 7.21
C ALA A 27 6.09 5.48 6.61
N ASP A 28 5.24 4.62 7.16
CA ASP A 28 4.95 3.32 6.55
C ASP A 28 3.52 3.36 5.99
N ILE A 29 3.39 3.17 4.68
CA ILE A 29 2.12 3.28 3.94
C ILE A 29 1.79 1.94 3.30
N VAL A 30 0.63 1.37 3.61
CA VAL A 30 0.14 0.14 3.02
C VAL A 30 -1.09 0.44 2.17
N PHE A 31 -1.01 0.08 0.90
CA PHE A 31 -2.13 0.13 -0.05
C PHE A 31 -2.89 -1.19 0.03
N VAL A 32 -4.18 -1.15 0.39
CA VAL A 32 -5.07 -2.31 0.36
C VAL A 32 -5.98 -2.18 -0.85
N VAL A 33 -5.85 -3.10 -1.79
CA VAL A 33 -6.37 -2.99 -3.16
C VAL A 33 -7.34 -4.12 -3.44
N ASP A 34 -8.57 -3.75 -3.81
CA ASP A 34 -9.63 -4.68 -4.21
C ASP A 34 -9.35 -5.23 -5.63
N GLU A 35 -9.27 -6.55 -5.77
CA GLU A 35 -9.18 -7.31 -7.03
C GLU A 35 -10.39 -8.20 -7.30
N SER A 36 -11.53 -7.94 -6.65
CA SER A 36 -12.78 -8.68 -6.85
C SER A 36 -13.30 -8.62 -8.29
N THR A 37 -14.13 -9.60 -8.66
CA THR A 37 -14.74 -9.68 -9.99
C THR A 37 -15.54 -8.43 -10.35
N SER A 38 -16.14 -7.75 -9.36
CA SER A 38 -16.87 -6.49 -9.54
C SER A 38 -15.99 -5.33 -9.98
N ILE A 39 -14.67 -5.39 -9.76
CA ILE A 39 -13.74 -4.40 -10.30
C ILE A 39 -13.61 -4.58 -11.81
N GLY A 40 -13.51 -5.81 -12.29
CA GLY A 40 -13.38 -6.12 -13.70
C GLY A 40 -11.97 -5.85 -14.26
N THR A 41 -11.59 -6.64 -15.26
CA THR A 41 -10.25 -6.62 -15.87
C THR A 41 -9.87 -5.26 -16.46
N GLN A 42 -10.85 -4.47 -16.90
CA GLN A 42 -10.63 -3.13 -17.48
C GLN A 42 -10.10 -2.11 -16.46
N ASN A 43 -10.38 -2.31 -15.17
CA ASN A 43 -10.00 -1.35 -14.12
C ASN A 43 -8.65 -1.65 -13.47
N VAL A 44 -8.03 -2.78 -13.78
CA VAL A 44 -6.75 -3.21 -13.21
C VAL A 44 -5.65 -2.20 -13.53
N GLN A 45 -5.57 -1.78 -14.79
CA GLN A 45 -4.58 -0.79 -15.23
C GLN A 45 -4.81 0.58 -14.56
N LEU A 46 -6.07 0.95 -14.30
CA LEU A 46 -6.40 2.19 -13.60
C LEU A 46 -5.93 2.14 -12.15
N VAL A 47 -6.14 1.03 -11.45
CA VAL A 47 -5.68 0.82 -10.08
C VAL A 47 -4.15 0.82 -10.00
N GLN A 48 -3.48 0.05 -10.86
CA GLN A 48 -2.02 0.04 -10.94
C GLN A 48 -1.46 1.45 -11.20
N SER A 49 -2.08 2.20 -12.12
CA SER A 49 -1.70 3.58 -12.43
C SER A 49 -1.94 4.53 -11.27
N PHE A 50 -3.07 4.39 -10.57
CA PHE A 50 -3.42 5.21 -9.41
C PHE A 50 -2.41 5.01 -8.27
N VAL A 51 -2.13 3.75 -7.90
CA VAL A 51 -1.15 3.42 -6.87
C VAL A 51 0.25 3.89 -7.29
N SER A 52 0.64 3.68 -8.56
CA SER A 52 1.93 4.14 -9.08
C SER A 52 2.11 5.66 -8.98
N LYS A 53 1.10 6.44 -9.39
CA LYS A 53 1.14 7.91 -9.32
C LYS A 53 1.31 8.44 -7.90
N ILE A 54 0.70 7.77 -6.92
CA ILE A 54 0.86 8.15 -5.52
C ILE A 54 2.29 7.86 -5.07
N ILE A 55 2.81 6.66 -5.37
CA ILE A 55 4.18 6.26 -5.01
C ILE A 55 5.24 7.12 -5.69
N GLU A 56 4.98 7.58 -6.91
CA GLU A 56 5.83 8.55 -7.62
C GLU A 56 6.01 9.83 -6.81
N GLY A 57 4.94 10.34 -6.18
CA GLY A 57 4.96 11.53 -5.34
C GLY A 57 5.56 11.36 -3.93
N LEU A 58 5.77 10.12 -3.46
CA LEU A 58 6.34 9.83 -2.13
C LEU A 58 7.87 9.76 -2.18
N ASP A 59 8.58 10.18 -1.13
CA ASP A 59 10.03 9.97 -1.02
C ASP A 59 10.35 8.57 -0.47
N VAL A 60 10.22 7.55 -1.34
CA VAL A 60 10.35 6.15 -0.97
C VAL A 60 11.81 5.74 -0.76
N GLY A 61 12.09 5.11 0.37
CA GLY A 61 13.39 4.51 0.68
C GLY A 61 13.43 3.91 2.08
N LEU A 62 14.45 3.09 2.35
CA LEU A 62 14.57 2.37 3.62
C LEU A 62 14.55 3.28 4.86
N ASN A 63 15.14 4.47 4.78
CA ASN A 63 15.16 5.43 5.88
C ASN A 63 14.13 6.55 5.73
N LYS A 64 13.18 6.38 4.80
CA LYS A 64 12.19 7.40 4.43
C LYS A 64 10.77 6.80 4.46
N VAL A 65 9.96 7.06 3.43
CA VAL A 65 8.67 6.39 3.26
C VAL A 65 8.89 4.95 2.82
N ARG A 66 8.26 4.00 3.52
CA ARG A 66 8.20 2.59 3.12
C ARG A 66 6.79 2.29 2.63
N THR A 67 6.68 1.54 1.55
CA THR A 67 5.38 1.22 0.94
C THR A 67 5.15 -0.28 0.90
N GLY A 68 3.95 -0.70 1.27
CA GLY A 68 3.48 -2.08 1.18
C GLY A 68 2.20 -2.16 0.35
N VAL A 69 1.89 -3.34 -0.18
CA VAL A 69 0.71 -3.59 -1.01
C VAL A 69 0.07 -4.90 -0.59
N VAL A 70 -1.23 -4.83 -0.31
CA VAL A 70 -2.11 -5.98 -0.09
C VAL A 70 -3.15 -5.99 -1.19
N MET A 71 -3.22 -7.08 -1.94
CA MET A 71 -4.32 -7.35 -2.88
C MET A 71 -5.35 -8.23 -2.17
N TYR A 72 -6.64 -8.03 -2.42
CA TYR A 72 -7.68 -8.90 -1.86
C TYR A 72 -8.86 -9.11 -2.80
N SER A 73 -9.41 -10.32 -2.76
CA SER A 73 -10.75 -10.65 -3.25
C SER A 73 -11.47 -11.45 -2.17
N ASP A 74 -11.47 -12.79 -2.28
CA ASP A 74 -12.00 -13.71 -1.26
C ASP A 74 -11.10 -13.76 -0.01
N ALA A 75 -9.78 -13.69 -0.24
CA ALA A 75 -8.76 -13.68 0.80
C ALA A 75 -7.70 -12.62 0.51
N PRO A 76 -7.18 -11.94 1.54
CA PRO A 76 -6.12 -10.94 1.37
C PRO A 76 -4.75 -11.58 1.19
N ARG A 77 -3.89 -10.89 0.46
CA ARG A 77 -2.52 -11.32 0.20
C ARG A 77 -1.56 -10.14 0.15
N ALA A 78 -0.46 -10.25 0.89
CA ALA A 78 0.64 -9.33 0.76
C ALA A 78 1.40 -9.59 -0.54
N GLU A 79 1.47 -8.58 -1.40
CA GLU A 79 2.33 -8.59 -2.59
C GLU A 79 3.66 -7.90 -2.31
N VAL A 80 3.64 -6.88 -1.45
CA VAL A 80 4.81 -6.08 -1.08
C VAL A 80 4.77 -5.79 0.41
N TYR A 81 5.77 -6.23 1.16
CA TYR A 81 6.00 -5.80 2.55
C TYR A 81 6.84 -4.53 2.60
N LEU A 82 6.84 -3.85 3.75
CA LEU A 82 7.53 -2.56 3.94
C LEU A 82 9.06 -2.66 3.79
N ASN A 83 9.62 -3.87 3.86
CA ASN A 83 11.04 -4.17 3.59
C ASN A 83 11.29 -4.95 2.29
N SER A 84 10.28 -5.19 1.45
CA SER A 84 10.43 -5.99 0.22
C SER A 84 11.31 -5.31 -0.82
N PHE A 85 11.27 -3.99 -0.90
CA PHE A 85 12.03 -3.21 -1.88
C PHE A 85 12.77 -2.07 -1.19
N ARG A 86 13.94 -1.71 -1.75
CA ARG A 86 14.78 -0.64 -1.19
C ARG A 86 14.61 0.65 -1.95
N GLU A 87 14.30 0.55 -3.24
CA GLU A 87 14.19 1.69 -4.15
C GLU A 87 12.77 1.84 -4.72
N LYS A 88 12.36 3.10 -4.89
CA LYS A 88 11.07 3.46 -5.51
C LYS A 88 10.85 2.75 -6.86
N ALA A 89 11.89 2.68 -7.69
CA ALA A 89 11.82 2.11 -9.03
C ALA A 89 11.50 0.61 -9.03
N GLU A 90 11.90 -0.13 -7.99
CA GLU A 90 11.58 -1.55 -7.85
C GLU A 90 10.09 -1.73 -7.52
N VAL A 91 9.59 -0.95 -6.56
CA VAL A 91 8.17 -0.95 -6.18
C VAL A 91 7.29 -0.62 -7.39
N LEU A 92 7.61 0.45 -8.11
CA LEU A 92 6.84 0.89 -9.29
C LEU A 92 6.85 -0.15 -10.42
N ARG A 93 7.97 -0.83 -10.66
CA ARG A 93 8.04 -1.91 -11.66
C ARG A 93 7.15 -3.08 -11.23
N TYR A 94 7.22 -3.47 -9.97
CA TYR A 94 6.46 -4.60 -9.47
C TYR A 94 4.94 -4.34 -9.48
N ILE A 95 4.49 -3.12 -9.11
CA ILE A 95 3.06 -2.76 -9.14
C ILE A 95 2.45 -2.90 -10.54
N LYS A 96 3.20 -2.54 -11.59
CA LYS A 96 2.77 -2.70 -12.98
C LYS A 96 2.62 -4.16 -13.41
N THR A 97 3.20 -5.10 -12.67
CA THR A 97 3.12 -6.55 -12.93
C THR A 97 2.06 -7.26 -12.08
N LEU A 98 1.35 -6.54 -11.19
CA LEU A 98 0.36 -7.16 -10.31
C LEU A 98 -0.76 -7.82 -11.12
N PRO A 99 -0.96 -9.13 -10.98
CA PRO A 99 -2.00 -9.83 -11.72
C PRO A 99 -3.37 -9.49 -11.14
N TYR A 100 -4.39 -9.60 -11.97
CA TYR A 100 -5.78 -9.57 -11.54
C TYR A 100 -6.34 -10.98 -11.47
N ARG A 101 -6.94 -11.34 -10.35
CA ARG A 101 -7.52 -12.68 -10.16
C ARG A 101 -9.03 -12.73 -10.19
N GLY A 102 -9.71 -11.64 -9.87
CA GLY A 102 -11.13 -11.71 -9.57
C GLY A 102 -11.41 -12.47 -8.28
N GLY A 103 -12.68 -12.77 -8.06
CA GLY A 103 -13.19 -13.42 -6.85
C GLY A 103 -14.28 -12.59 -6.17
N GLY A 104 -14.62 -12.97 -4.94
CA GLY A 104 -15.50 -12.19 -4.07
C GLY A 104 -14.85 -10.91 -3.54
N THR A 105 -15.50 -10.25 -2.59
CA THR A 105 -15.02 -9.01 -1.97
C THR A 105 -15.09 -9.10 -0.45
N ASN A 106 -13.96 -9.36 0.20
CA ASN A 106 -13.88 -9.46 1.66
C ASN A 106 -13.01 -8.35 2.26
N THR A 107 -13.54 -7.13 2.27
CA THR A 107 -12.83 -5.95 2.78
C THR A 107 -12.49 -6.09 4.26
N GLY A 108 -13.40 -6.63 5.09
CA GLY A 108 -13.15 -6.80 6.52
C GLY A 108 -11.91 -7.65 6.81
N ALA A 109 -11.80 -8.82 6.16
CA ALA A 109 -10.62 -9.67 6.28
C ALA A 109 -9.35 -8.98 5.75
N ALA A 110 -9.45 -8.18 4.69
CA ALA A 110 -8.32 -7.45 4.15
C ALA A 110 -7.78 -6.36 5.10
N LEU A 111 -8.67 -5.63 5.77
CA LEU A 111 -8.31 -4.63 6.76
C LEU A 111 -7.66 -5.26 7.99
N ASP A 112 -8.22 -6.37 8.50
CA ASP A 112 -7.64 -7.10 9.62
C ASP A 112 -6.29 -7.71 9.26
N PHE A 113 -6.16 -8.27 8.06
CA PHE A 113 -4.88 -8.76 7.56
C PHE A 113 -3.86 -7.63 7.52
N ALA A 114 -4.18 -6.48 6.91
CA ALA A 114 -3.26 -5.35 6.82
C ALA A 114 -2.74 -4.92 8.20
N ARG A 115 -3.65 -4.74 9.16
CA ARG A 115 -3.33 -4.37 10.55
C ARG A 115 -2.41 -5.39 11.23
N GLN A 116 -2.72 -6.69 11.12
CA GLN A 116 -2.01 -7.75 11.86
C GLN A 116 -0.71 -8.18 11.19
N ASN A 117 -0.60 -8.01 9.86
CA ASN A 117 0.45 -8.63 9.06
C ASN A 117 1.41 -7.63 8.42
N MET A 118 0.99 -6.41 8.12
CA MET A 118 1.84 -5.49 7.36
C MET A 118 2.67 -4.59 8.29
N PHE A 119 2.07 -4.15 9.42
CA PHE A 119 2.70 -3.30 10.41
C PHE A 119 3.43 -4.09 11.50
N VAL A 120 4.37 -4.95 11.07
CA VAL A 120 5.19 -5.78 11.97
C VAL A 120 6.66 -5.46 11.73
N GLN A 121 7.46 -5.33 12.80
CA GLN A 121 8.89 -4.99 12.70
C GLN A 121 9.66 -5.94 11.78
N GLY A 122 9.42 -7.25 11.88
CA GLY A 122 10.04 -8.26 11.00
C GLY A 122 9.68 -8.12 9.51
N ARG A 123 8.65 -7.33 9.17
CA ARG A 123 8.20 -7.02 7.80
C ARG A 123 8.50 -5.57 7.40
N GLY A 124 9.36 -4.90 8.16
CA GLY A 124 9.85 -3.57 7.84
C GLY A 124 9.03 -2.42 8.41
N SER A 125 8.05 -2.68 9.28
CA SER A 125 7.39 -1.58 9.99
C SER A 125 8.30 -1.00 11.07
N ARG A 126 8.17 0.29 11.37
CA ARG A 126 8.92 1.00 12.40
C ARG A 126 8.02 1.76 13.34
#